data_AF-A0A0W0TVJ7-F1
#
_entry.id   AF-A0A0W0TVJ7-F1
#
_cell.length_a   1.000
_cell.length_b   1.000
_cell.length_c   1.000
_cell.angle_alpha   90.00
_cell.angle_beta   90.00
_cell.angle_gamma   90.00
#
_symmetry.space_group_name_H-M   'P 1'
#
loop_
_entity.id
_entity.type
_entity.pdbx_description
1 polymer ?
#
loop_
_entity_poly.entity_id
_entity_poly.type
_entity_poly.pdbx_seq_one_letter_code
_entity_poly.pdbx_strand_id
1 'polypeptide(L)'
;MDHYMNISNNIPQMEMKADPQAQAWARSARNVLIIANESIAETLIQANEAAKSHGRALFCLPPGTTLNAITLNGIILQTYREISSQQSDKDKMTVSQVAWLGVTKNYPCPAQTAHDNQMQHMSELLAH
;
A
#
# COMPACT_ATOMS: atom_id res chain seq x y z
N MET A 1 -11.66 5.60 3.07
CA MET A 1 -10.46 6.36 2.65
C MET A 1 -10.57 7.88 2.83
N ASP A 2 -11.78 8.39 3.05
CA ASP A 2 -12.08 9.82 2.92
C ASP A 2 -11.33 10.70 3.91
N HIS A 3 -11.27 10.30 5.18
CA HIS A 3 -10.49 11.02 6.19
C HIS A 3 -9.01 11.13 5.81
N TYR A 4 -8.42 10.04 5.32
CA TYR A 4 -7.02 10.02 4.91
C TYR A 4 -6.76 11.02 3.78
N MET A 5 -7.59 10.97 2.72
CA MET A 5 -7.45 11.85 1.56
C MET A 5 -7.77 13.30 1.90
N ASN A 6 -8.78 13.55 2.73
CA ASN A 6 -9.14 14.89 3.18
C ASN A 6 -7.99 15.52 3.98
N ILE A 7 -7.36 14.78 4.90
CA ILE A 7 -6.19 15.27 5.63
C ILE A 7 -5.03 15.51 4.67
N SER A 8 -4.69 14.53 3.84
CA SER A 8 -3.57 14.62 2.89
C SER A 8 -3.68 15.81 1.93
N ASN A 9 -4.89 16.09 1.43
CA ASN A 9 -5.10 17.17 0.47
C ASN A 9 -5.12 18.57 1.12
N ASN A 10 -5.48 18.65 2.41
CA ASN A 10 -5.58 19.93 3.12
C ASN A 10 -4.27 20.37 3.77
N ILE A 11 -3.34 19.45 4.09
CA ILE A 11 -2.03 19.79 4.67
C ILE A 11 -1.32 20.90 3.88
N PRO A 12 -1.12 20.79 2.55
CA PRO A 12 -0.42 21.84 1.79
C PRO A 12 -1.11 23.20 1.87
N GLN A 13 -2.44 23.21 1.83
CA GLN A 13 -3.24 24.43 1.89
C GLN A 13 -3.10 25.13 3.24
N MET A 14 -3.03 24.37 4.33
CA MET A 14 -2.91 24.92 5.68
C MET A 14 -1.49 25.40 5.98
N GLU A 15 -0.46 24.81 5.37
CA GLU A 15 0.92 25.28 5.50
C GLU A 15 1.20 26.59 4.78
N MET A 16 0.53 26.83 3.66
CA MET A 16 0.64 28.09 2.91
C MET A 16 -0.03 29.26 3.65
N LYS A 17 -0.93 28.99 4.60
CA LYS A 17 -1.55 30.03 5.41
C LYS A 17 -0.53 30.60 6.40
N ALA A 18 -0.49 31.92 6.50
CA ALA A 18 0.34 32.63 7.47
C ALA A 18 -0.21 32.57 8.92
N ASP A 19 -1.36 31.92 9.12
CA ASP A 19 -1.99 31.75 10.42
C ASP A 19 -1.28 30.65 11.26
N PRO A 20 -0.81 30.95 12.49
CA PRO A 20 -0.13 29.99 13.34
C PRO A 20 -0.98 28.75 13.68
N GLN A 21 -2.30 28.90 13.81
CA GLN A 21 -3.20 27.79 14.11
C GLN A 21 -3.31 26.81 12.93
N ALA A 22 -3.43 27.32 11.71
CA ALA A 22 -3.41 26.51 10.49
C ALA A 22 -2.11 25.72 10.34
N GLN A 23 -0.97 26.36 10.62
CA GLN A 23 0.33 25.67 10.58
C GLN A 23 0.48 24.61 11.68
N ALA A 24 -0.03 24.89 12.89
CA ALA A 24 -0.06 23.91 13.98
C ALA A 24 -0.93 22.70 13.61
N TRP A 25 -2.11 22.95 13.03
CA TRP A 25 -2.97 21.90 12.50
C TRP A 25 -2.24 21.05 11.45
N ALA A 26 -1.54 21.68 10.50
CA ALA A 26 -0.83 20.96 9.44
C ALA A 26 0.28 20.04 9.99
N ARG A 27 1.05 20.51 10.98
CA ARG A 27 2.06 19.70 11.67
C ARG A 27 1.43 18.50 12.37
N SER A 28 0.34 18.70 13.11
CA SER A 28 -0.37 17.60 13.79
C SER A 28 -0.96 16.61 12.79
N ALA A 29 -1.59 17.10 11.72
CA ALA A 29 -2.15 16.29 10.65
C ALA A 29 -1.08 15.42 9.96
N ARG A 30 0.13 15.96 9.71
CA ARG A 30 1.26 15.17 9.20
C ARG A 30 1.64 14.05 10.14
N ASN A 31 1.77 14.33 11.44
CA ASN A 31 2.12 13.31 12.42
C ASN A 31 1.07 12.18 12.47
N VAL A 32 -0.22 12.51 12.39
CA VAL A 32 -1.29 11.51 12.30
C VAL A 32 -1.12 10.62 11.07
N LEU A 33 -0.85 11.19 9.89
CA LEU A 33 -0.62 10.40 8.68
C LEU A 33 0.67 9.57 8.77
N ILE A 34 1.75 10.11 9.34
CA ILE A 34 3.01 9.37 9.55
C ILE A 34 2.75 8.15 10.43
N ILE A 35 2.16 8.33 11.61
CA ILE A 35 1.89 7.23 12.55
C ILE A 35 0.96 6.19 11.92
N ALA A 36 -0.09 6.63 11.21
CA ALA A 36 -0.99 5.72 10.52
C ALA A 36 -0.24 4.89 9.47
N ASN A 37 0.63 5.52 8.68
CA ASN A 37 1.41 4.83 7.66
C ASN A 37 2.48 3.91 8.24
N GLU A 38 3.13 4.30 9.33
CA GLU A 38 4.07 3.42 10.07
C GLU A 38 3.35 2.18 10.58
N SER A 39 2.19 2.39 11.23
CA SER A 39 1.39 1.29 11.77
C SER A 39 0.93 0.31 10.68
N ILE A 40 0.48 0.83 9.53
CA ILE A 40 0.09 -0.02 8.40
C ILE A 40 1.31 -0.71 7.80
N ALA A 41 2.42 0.01 7.60
CA ALA A 41 3.64 -0.56 7.03
C ALA A 41 4.18 -1.70 7.89
N GLU A 42 4.24 -1.50 9.21
CA GLU A 42 4.65 -2.51 10.18
C GLU A 42 3.71 -3.71 10.14
N THR A 43 2.39 -3.49 10.15
CA THR A 43 1.39 -4.57 10.03
C THR A 43 1.61 -5.38 8.75
N LEU A 44 1.86 -4.71 7.61
CA LEU A 44 2.10 -5.36 6.33
C LEU A 44 3.41 -6.15 6.32
N ILE A 45 4.48 -5.62 6.92
CA ILE A 45 5.76 -6.31 7.06
C ILE A 45 5.58 -7.56 7.93
N GLN A 46 4.96 -7.44 9.11
CA GLN A 46 4.72 -8.56 10.02
C GLN A 46 3.87 -9.64 9.35
N ALA A 47 2.78 -9.26 8.66
CA ALA A 47 1.96 -10.19 7.90
C ALA A 47 2.75 -10.91 6.80
N ASN A 48 3.65 -10.20 6.11
CA ASN A 48 4.50 -10.77 5.08
C ASN A 48 5.56 -11.72 5.65
N GLU A 49 6.14 -11.41 6.81
CA GLU A 49 7.07 -12.29 7.53
C GLU A 49 6.38 -13.58 7.99
N ALA A 50 5.16 -13.46 8.54
CA ALA A 50 4.35 -14.62 8.88
C ALA A 50 4.05 -15.48 7.63
N ALA A 51 3.65 -14.87 6.52
CA ALA A 51 3.39 -15.60 5.28
C ALA A 51 4.65 -16.26 4.67
N LYS A 52 5.81 -15.59 4.74
CA LYS A 52 7.12 -16.17 4.38
C LYS A 52 7.44 -17.42 5.19
N SER A 53 7.10 -17.44 6.49
CA SER A 53 7.28 -18.63 7.33
C SER A 53 6.44 -19.83 6.86
N HIS A 54 5.34 -19.57 6.14
CA HIS A 54 4.50 -20.58 5.48
C HIS A 54 4.90 -20.87 4.02
N GLY A 55 6.09 -20.42 3.60
CA GLY A 55 6.64 -20.71 2.27
C GLY A 55 6.20 -19.77 1.15
N ARG A 56 5.29 -18.82 1.42
CA ARG A 56 4.77 -17.89 0.40
C ARG A 56 4.67 -16.47 0.95
N ALA A 57 5.61 -15.62 0.56
CA ALA A 57 5.54 -14.19 0.81
C ALA A 57 4.32 -13.55 0.11
N LEU A 58 3.76 -12.54 0.75
CA LEU A 58 2.67 -11.72 0.20
C LEU A 58 3.20 -10.70 -0.82
N PHE A 59 4.40 -10.18 -0.58
CA PHE A 59 5.12 -9.26 -1.45
C PHE A 59 6.63 -9.34 -1.20
N CYS A 60 7.43 -8.92 -2.18
CA CYS A 60 8.89 -9.05 -2.13
C CYS A 60 9.58 -7.70 -2.30
N LEU A 61 10.00 -7.11 -1.18
CA LEU A 61 10.76 -5.86 -1.20
C LEU A 61 12.16 -6.10 -1.80
N PRO A 62 12.61 -5.29 -2.76
CA PRO A 62 13.98 -5.34 -3.26
C PRO A 62 15.00 -5.05 -2.15
N PRO A 63 16.24 -5.55 -2.26
CA PRO A 63 17.31 -5.23 -1.33
C PRO A 63 17.46 -3.71 -1.14
N GLY A 64 17.65 -3.26 0.10
CA GLY A 64 17.78 -1.83 0.44
C GLY A 64 16.47 -1.03 0.41
N THR A 65 15.33 -1.66 0.08
CA THR A 65 14.01 -1.01 0.12
C THR A 65 13.37 -1.20 1.49
N THR A 66 12.90 -0.12 2.10
CA THR A 66 12.12 -0.15 3.33
C THR A 66 10.69 0.33 3.06
N LEU A 67 9.72 -0.47 3.48
CA LEU A 67 8.34 -0.03 3.57
C LEU A 67 8.18 0.80 4.85
N ASN A 68 8.42 2.11 4.76
CA ASN A 68 8.27 3.08 5.85
C ASN A 68 7.12 4.05 5.56
N ALA A 69 6.88 5.01 6.47
CA ALA A 69 5.77 5.96 6.35
C ALA A 69 5.76 6.73 5.02
N ILE A 70 6.93 7.17 4.56
CA ILE A 70 7.10 7.96 3.34
C ILE A 70 6.80 7.11 2.11
N THR A 71 7.45 5.94 2.02
CA THR A 71 7.23 4.99 0.91
C THR A 71 5.77 4.58 0.84
N LEU A 72 5.17 4.20 1.97
CA LEU A 72 3.80 3.72 2.02
C LEU A 72 2.79 4.82 1.67
N ASN A 73 2.99 6.06 2.15
CA ASN A 73 2.14 7.18 1.77
C ASN A 73 2.13 7.38 0.25
N GLY A 74 3.30 7.36 -0.39
CA GLY A 74 3.42 7.47 -1.84
C GLY A 74 2.65 6.38 -2.58
N ILE A 75 2.78 5.14 -2.12
CA ILE A 75 2.05 3.98 -2.66
C ILE A 75 0.53 4.18 -2.50
N ILE A 76 0.05 4.52 -1.31
CA ILE A 76 -1.39 4.73 -1.05
C ILE A 76 -1.96 5.80 -1.98
N LEU A 77 -1.30 6.96 -2.08
CA LEU A 77 -1.77 8.07 -2.92
C LEU A 77 -1.80 7.69 -4.40
N GLN A 78 -0.77 7.00 -4.88
CA GLN A 78 -0.72 6.53 -6.26
C GLN A 78 -1.82 5.50 -6.53
N THR A 79 -1.94 4.48 -5.68
CA THR A 79 -2.96 3.43 -5.82
C THR A 79 -4.37 4.00 -5.74
N TYR A 80 -4.65 4.94 -4.83
CA TYR A 80 -5.96 5.59 -4.75
C TYR A 80 -6.34 6.40 -6.01
N ARG A 81 -5.34 6.96 -6.71
CA ARG A 81 -5.56 7.65 -7.99
C ARG A 81 -5.85 6.67 -9.12
N GLU A 82 -5.22 5.51 -9.09
CA GLU A 82 -5.32 4.46 -10.12
C GLU A 82 -6.54 3.55 -9.98
N ILE A 83 -7.04 3.31 -8.75
CA ILE A 83 -8.32 2.60 -8.55
C ILE A 83 -9.40 3.38 -9.29
N SER A 84 -10.20 2.67 -10.11
CA SER A 84 -11.36 3.11 -10.91
C SER A 84 -11.79 4.57 -10.75
N SER A 85 -11.99 5.28 -11.86
CA SER A 85 -12.42 6.69 -11.86
C SER A 85 -13.78 6.94 -11.18
N GLN A 86 -14.54 5.89 -10.86
CA GLN A 86 -15.80 5.99 -10.14
C GLN A 86 -15.58 6.05 -8.62
N GLN A 87 -16.05 7.13 -8.00
CA GLN A 87 -15.92 7.38 -6.55
C GLN A 87 -16.48 6.23 -5.69
N SER A 88 -17.56 5.58 -6.14
CA SER A 88 -18.18 4.44 -5.45
C SER A 88 -17.26 3.23 -5.26
N ASP A 89 -16.25 3.05 -6.11
CA ASP A 89 -15.27 1.97 -5.97
C ASP A 89 -14.18 2.35 -4.96
N LYS A 90 -13.84 3.63 -4.89
CA LYS A 90 -12.87 4.19 -3.95
C LYS A 90 -13.38 4.21 -2.51
N ASP A 91 -14.67 4.49 -2.33
CA ASP A 91 -15.29 4.64 -1.02
C ASP A 91 -15.41 3.29 -0.27
N LYS A 92 -15.35 2.16 -1.00
CA LYS A 92 -15.45 0.82 -0.43
C LYS A 92 -14.17 0.34 0.26
N MET A 93 -13.03 0.99 0.02
CA MET A 93 -11.75 0.53 0.53
C MET A 93 -11.28 1.31 1.76
N THR A 94 -10.74 0.58 2.75
CA THR A 94 -9.99 1.15 3.87
C THR A 94 -8.58 1.58 3.42
N VAL A 95 -7.92 2.40 4.23
CA VAL A 95 -6.52 2.81 3.97
C VAL A 95 -5.61 1.60 3.85
N SER A 96 -5.74 0.62 4.74
CA SER A 96 -4.94 -0.61 4.74
C SER A 96 -5.21 -1.48 3.51
N GLN A 97 -6.45 -1.53 3.00
CA GLN A 97 -6.76 -2.27 1.77
C GLN A 97 -6.15 -1.62 0.53
N VAL A 98 -6.20 -0.29 0.44
CA VAL A 98 -5.53 0.45 -0.65
C VAL A 98 -4.02 0.28 -0.56
N ALA A 99 -3.45 0.39 0.64
CA ALA A 99 -2.04 0.16 0.90
C ALA A 99 -1.60 -1.24 0.47
N TRP A 100 -2.34 -2.27 0.88
CA TRP A 100 -2.11 -3.66 0.50
C TRP A 100 -2.10 -3.85 -1.02
N LEU A 101 -3.13 -3.33 -1.70
CA LEU A 101 -3.22 -3.42 -3.16
C LEU A 101 -2.01 -2.78 -3.84
N GLY A 102 -1.62 -1.60 -3.38
CA GLY A 102 -0.46 -0.89 -3.91
C GLY A 102 0.87 -1.59 -3.66
N VAL A 103 1.08 -2.11 -2.45
CA VAL A 103 2.32 -2.81 -2.07
C VAL A 103 2.48 -4.10 -2.87
N THR A 104 1.42 -4.91 -2.98
CA THR A 104 1.47 -6.17 -3.75
C THR A 104 1.63 -5.94 -5.25
N LYS A 105 1.07 -4.84 -5.78
CA LYS A 105 1.28 -4.43 -7.18
C LYS A 105 2.70 -3.92 -7.46
N ASN A 106 3.26 -3.13 -6.54
CA ASN A 106 4.59 -2.52 -6.74
C ASN A 106 5.74 -3.48 -6.42
N TYR A 107 5.49 -4.49 -5.58
CA TYR A 107 6.50 -5.44 -5.13
C TYR A 107 6.03 -6.90 -5.31
N PRO A 108 5.68 -7.31 -6.55
CA PRO A 108 5.30 -8.68 -6.80
C PRO A 108 6.47 -9.60 -6.47
N CYS A 109 6.20 -10.71 -5.81
CA CYS A 109 7.20 -11.76 -5.68
C CYS A 109 7.45 -12.42 -7.04
N PRO A 110 8.70 -12.81 -7.34
CA PRO A 110 8.97 -13.67 -8.48
C PRO A 110 8.04 -14.88 -8.41
N ALA A 111 7.46 -15.29 -9.54
CA ALA A 111 6.75 -16.55 -9.61
C ALA A 111 7.69 -17.64 -9.09
N GLN A 112 7.31 -18.29 -7.99
CA GLN A 112 8.04 -19.44 -7.48
C GLN A 112 7.90 -20.53 -8.53
N THR A 113 8.87 -20.61 -9.43
CA THR A 113 8.99 -21.62 -10.48
C THR A 113 9.18 -22.99 -9.83
N ALA A 114 8.07 -23.61 -9.43
CA ALA A 114 8.03 -25.02 -9.07
C ALA A 114 6.65 -25.65 -9.29
N HIS A 115 5.54 -24.92 -9.12
CA HIS A 115 4.20 -25.52 -9.19
C HIS A 115 3.31 -25.11 -10.37
N ASP A 116 3.55 -23.95 -11.01
CA ASP A 116 2.73 -23.53 -12.16
C ASP A 116 3.13 -24.21 -13.48
N ASN A 117 4.43 -24.54 -13.65
CA ASN A 117 4.89 -25.29 -14.83
C ASN A 117 4.42 -26.76 -14.82
N GLN A 118 4.13 -27.35 -13.66
CA GLN A 118 3.67 -28.73 -13.59
C GLN A 118 2.20 -28.87 -14.00
N MET A 119 1.37 -27.86 -13.71
CA MET A 119 -0.01 -27.83 -14.21
C MET A 119 -0.09 -27.51 -15.71
N GLN A 120 0.79 -26.64 -16.23
CA GLN A 120 0.86 -26.39 -17.68
C GLN A 120 1.30 -27.63 -18.46
N HIS A 121 2.30 -28.38 -17.97
CA HIS A 121 2.78 -29.59 -18.64
C HIS A 121 1.79 -30.78 -18.55
N MET A 122 1.01 -30.89 -17.46
CA MET A 122 -0.07 -31.90 -17.39
C MET A 122 -1.25 -31.58 -18.31
N SER A 123 -1.55 -30.29 -18.54
CA SER A 123 -2.63 -29.88 -19.44
C SER A 123 -2.29 -30.14 -20.90
N GLU A 124 -1.00 -30.06 -21.30
CA GLU A 124 -0.55 -30.40 -22.66
C GLU A 124 -0.51 -31.93 -22.88
N LEU A 125 -0.15 -32.72 -21.88
CA LEU A 125 -0.13 -34.19 -21.97
C LEU A 125 -1.52 -34.84 -22.05
N LEU A 126 -2.56 -34.16 -21.54
CA LEU A 126 -3.95 -34.63 -21.60
C LEU A 126 -4.70 -34.14 -22.85
N ALA A 127 -4.09 -33.26 -23.64
CA ALA A 127 -4.65 -32.70 -24.87
C ALA A 127 -4.21 -33.44 -26.15
N HIS A 128 -3.46 -34.55 -26.01
CA HIS A 128 -3.06 -35.44 -27.10
C HIS A 128 -3.62 -36.85 -26.91
#